data_AF-A0A7S0SVG3-F1
#
_entry.id   AF-A0A7S0SVG3-F1
#
_cell.length_a   1.000
_cell.length_b   1.000
_cell.length_c   1.000
_cell.angle_alpha   90.00
_cell.angle_beta   90.00
_cell.angle_gamma   90.00
#
_symmetry.space_group_name_H-M   'P 1'
#
loop_
_entity.id
_entity.type
_entity.pdbx_description
1 polymer ?
#
loop_
_entity_poly.entity_id
_entity_poly.type
_entity_poly.pdbx_seq_one_letter_code
_entity_poly.pdbx_strand_id
1 'polypeptide(L)'
;RGVGRGGGRGEPRLINASISRAACPQEIFSIVRDHHRELDHIHVSTAFNKLGIMAKKQDLWLRRLTADEDFQKLLGLACSLAAESKFGSQAVANTTHGIAKLHEAGRLDAADGSVDVALAALEGEAVRMAPGMQPQNVTNTIYASGVMGRMPEDETWAALETAAVRVARDMNPQAVANVMSAYAKLER
;
A
#
# COMPACT_ATOMS: atom_id res chain seq x y z
N ARG A 1 -4.09 -32.82 -32.46
CA ARG A 1 -5.14 -31.78 -32.34
C ARG A 1 -5.38 -31.52 -30.86
N GLY A 2 -5.12 -30.29 -30.39
CA GLY A 2 -5.66 -29.70 -29.17
C GLY A 2 -5.11 -30.20 -27.83
N VAL A 3 -3.93 -29.70 -27.42
CA VAL A 3 -3.53 -29.66 -26.01
C VAL A 3 -4.21 -28.46 -25.37
N GLY A 4 -5.24 -28.70 -24.57
CA GLY A 4 -5.84 -27.67 -23.72
C GLY A 4 -4.95 -27.42 -22.50
N ARG A 5 -4.10 -26.38 -22.57
CA ARG A 5 -3.47 -25.81 -21.38
C ARG A 5 -4.55 -25.12 -20.55
N GLY A 6 -5.08 -25.85 -19.56
CA GLY A 6 -5.86 -25.25 -18.48
C GLY A 6 -4.94 -24.36 -17.65
N GLY A 7 -5.00 -23.04 -17.88
CA GLY A 7 -4.43 -22.06 -16.97
C GLY A 7 -5.16 -22.18 -15.64
N GLY A 8 -4.53 -22.82 -14.66
CA GLY A 8 -5.07 -22.96 -13.32
C GLY A 8 -5.23 -21.57 -12.71
N ARG A 9 -6.47 -21.12 -12.55
CA ARG A 9 -6.77 -20.00 -11.65
C ARG A 9 -6.20 -20.40 -10.29
N GLY A 10 -5.21 -19.66 -9.80
CA GLY A 10 -4.75 -19.82 -8.43
C GLY A 10 -5.93 -19.47 -7.52
N GLU A 11 -6.30 -20.38 -6.63
CA GLU A 11 -7.35 -20.08 -5.66
C GLU A 11 -6.95 -18.80 -4.89
N PRO A 12 -7.77 -17.73 -4.82
CA PRO A 12 -7.35 -16.43 -4.27
C PRO A 12 -6.69 -16.53 -2.89
N ARG A 13 -7.17 -17.46 -2.06
CA ARG A 13 -6.58 -17.73 -0.74
C ARG A 13 -5.14 -18.24 -0.83
N LEU A 14 -4.82 -19.07 -1.81
CA LEU A 14 -3.48 -19.62 -2.02
C LEU A 14 -2.51 -18.54 -2.49
N ILE A 15 -2.93 -17.65 -3.42
CA ILE A 15 -2.10 -16.53 -3.87
C ILE A 15 -1.77 -15.63 -2.68
N ASN A 16 -2.79 -15.21 -1.91
CA ASN A 16 -2.57 -14.35 -0.74
C ASN A 16 -1.69 -15.01 0.34
N ALA A 17 -1.87 -16.31 0.56
CA ALA A 17 -1.03 -17.07 1.49
C ALA A 17 0.43 -17.17 1.03
N SER A 18 0.67 -17.25 -0.29
CA SER A 18 2.02 -17.25 -0.86
C SER A 18 2.70 -15.89 -0.69
N ILE A 19 2.00 -14.79 -1.00
CA ILE A 19 2.52 -13.42 -0.76
C ILE A 19 2.85 -13.23 0.73
N SER A 20 1.94 -13.63 1.62
CA SER A 20 2.11 -13.46 3.07
C SER A 20 3.33 -14.22 3.62
N ARG A 21 3.62 -15.39 3.06
CA ARG A 21 4.74 -16.26 3.47
C ARG A 21 6.06 -15.93 2.78
N ALA A 22 6.06 -15.04 1.80
CA ALA A 22 7.27 -14.67 1.07
C ALA A 22 8.40 -14.29 2.05
N ALA A 23 9.60 -14.83 1.79
CA ALA A 23 10.80 -14.59 2.57
C ALA A 23 11.62 -13.40 2.04
N CYS A 24 11.49 -13.10 0.75
CA CYS A 24 12.15 -11.98 0.09
C CYS A 24 11.23 -11.26 -0.93
N PRO A 25 11.59 -10.03 -1.36
CA PRO A 25 10.83 -9.29 -2.36
C PRO A 25 10.69 -10.01 -3.70
N GLN A 26 11.71 -10.78 -4.10
CA GLN A 26 11.75 -11.47 -5.39
C GLN A 26 10.68 -12.57 -5.51
N GLU A 27 10.31 -13.20 -4.39
CA GLU A 27 9.18 -14.14 -4.35
C GLU A 27 7.86 -13.43 -4.61
N ILE A 28 7.65 -12.23 -4.03
CA ILE A 28 6.46 -11.40 -4.28
C ILE A 28 6.43 -10.99 -5.77
N PHE A 29 7.55 -10.55 -6.33
CA PHE A 29 7.64 -10.16 -7.74
C PHE A 29 7.38 -11.33 -8.69
N SER A 30 7.85 -12.52 -8.35
CA SER A 30 7.55 -13.73 -9.14
C SER A 30 6.05 -14.06 -9.11
N ILE A 31 5.39 -13.93 -7.95
CA ILE A 31 3.93 -14.09 -7.86
C ILE A 31 3.21 -13.04 -8.70
N VAL A 32 3.64 -11.77 -8.68
CA VAL A 32 3.06 -10.72 -9.52
C VAL A 32 3.24 -11.05 -10.99
N ARG A 33 4.44 -11.46 -11.43
CA ARG A 33 4.71 -11.85 -12.81
C ARG A 33 3.74 -12.93 -13.28
N ASP A 34 3.60 -13.98 -12.49
CA ASP A 34 2.87 -15.20 -12.86
C ASP A 34 1.34 -15.03 -12.74
N HIS A 35 0.88 -14.18 -11.82
CA HIS A 35 -0.55 -14.06 -11.45
C HIS A 35 -1.14 -12.65 -11.57
N HIS A 36 -0.47 -11.66 -12.17
CA HIS A 36 -0.93 -10.25 -12.20
C HIS A 36 -2.41 -10.06 -12.59
N ARG A 37 -2.97 -10.89 -13.47
CA ARG A 37 -4.38 -10.80 -13.93
C ARG A 37 -5.40 -11.27 -12.90
N GLU A 38 -4.95 -12.01 -11.90
CA GLU A 38 -5.78 -12.59 -10.85
C GLU A 38 -5.68 -11.78 -9.54
N LEU A 39 -4.75 -10.82 -9.46
CA LEU A 39 -4.55 -10.01 -8.27
C LEU A 39 -5.65 -8.96 -8.13
N ASP A 40 -6.23 -8.91 -6.94
CA ASP A 40 -7.18 -7.89 -6.51
C ASP A 40 -6.59 -7.03 -5.38
N HIS A 41 -7.41 -6.16 -4.81
CA HIS A 41 -7.02 -5.24 -3.73
C HIS A 41 -6.49 -5.96 -2.47
N ILE A 42 -6.92 -7.19 -2.18
CA ILE A 42 -6.44 -7.96 -1.01
C ILE A 42 -5.00 -8.39 -1.24
N HIS A 43 -4.72 -8.93 -2.43
CA HIS A 43 -3.38 -9.38 -2.79
C HIS A 43 -2.40 -8.22 -2.88
N VAL A 44 -2.81 -7.12 -3.53
CA VAL A 44 -1.98 -5.91 -3.68
C VAL A 44 -1.64 -5.31 -2.32
N SER A 45 -2.65 -5.13 -1.46
CA SER A 45 -2.47 -4.66 -0.08
C SER A 45 -1.49 -5.54 0.70
N THR A 46 -1.65 -6.86 0.59
CA THR A 46 -0.81 -7.82 1.31
C THR A 46 0.63 -7.81 0.78
N ALA A 47 0.82 -7.64 -0.52
CA ALA A 47 2.13 -7.52 -1.16
C ALA A 47 2.88 -6.27 -0.68
N PHE A 48 2.25 -5.08 -0.75
CA PHE A 48 2.88 -3.85 -0.28
C PHE A 48 3.15 -3.85 1.21
N ASN A 49 2.21 -4.34 2.03
CA ASN A 49 2.44 -4.46 3.46
C ASN A 49 3.63 -5.39 3.76
N LYS A 50 3.72 -6.53 3.07
CA LYS A 50 4.83 -7.48 3.24
C LYS A 50 6.17 -6.88 2.80
N LEU A 51 6.21 -6.19 1.66
CA LEU A 51 7.39 -5.45 1.19
C LEU A 51 7.83 -4.39 2.21
N GLY A 52 6.88 -3.62 2.77
CA GLY A 52 7.14 -2.64 3.81
C GLY A 52 7.75 -3.25 5.08
N ILE A 53 7.30 -4.44 5.50
CA ILE A 53 7.89 -5.19 6.63
C ILE A 53 9.33 -5.60 6.31
N MET A 54 9.61 -5.99 5.06
CA MET A 54 10.96 -6.39 4.61
C MET A 54 11.91 -5.19 4.40
N ALA A 55 11.40 -3.96 4.32
CA ALA A 55 12.16 -2.79 3.88
C ALA A 55 13.46 -2.53 4.67
N LYS A 56 13.45 -2.85 5.97
CA LYS A 56 14.61 -2.66 6.86
C LYS A 56 15.69 -3.75 6.75
N LYS A 57 15.41 -4.89 6.10
CA LYS A 57 16.37 -6.00 5.93
C LYS A 57 17.25 -5.74 4.70
N GLN A 58 18.45 -5.19 4.92
CA GLN A 58 19.31 -4.66 3.85
C GLN A 58 19.76 -5.72 2.83
N ASP A 59 19.90 -6.96 3.25
CA ASP A 59 20.37 -8.11 2.45
C ASP A 59 19.38 -8.56 1.36
N LEU A 60 18.12 -8.13 1.41
CA LEU A 60 17.07 -8.59 0.50
C LEU A 60 16.90 -7.72 -0.77
N TRP A 61 17.54 -6.55 -0.83
CA TRP A 61 17.24 -5.53 -1.85
C TRP A 61 18.45 -5.24 -2.75
N LEU A 62 18.51 -5.93 -3.89
CA LEU A 62 19.65 -5.89 -4.81
C LEU A 62 19.53 -4.82 -5.91
N ARG A 63 18.35 -4.21 -6.11
CA ARG A 63 18.06 -3.27 -7.20
C ARG A 63 17.14 -2.14 -6.73
N ARG A 64 17.15 -1.02 -7.46
CA ARG A 64 16.13 0.03 -7.33
C ARG A 64 14.77 -0.55 -7.71
N LEU A 65 13.78 -0.38 -6.83
CA LEU A 65 12.46 -0.99 -7.01
C LEU A 65 11.75 -0.49 -8.27
N THR A 66 11.81 0.81 -8.53
CA THR A 66 11.10 1.42 -9.68
C THR A 66 11.66 1.01 -11.03
N ALA A 67 12.85 0.41 -11.08
CA ALA A 67 13.42 -0.18 -12.30
C ALA A 67 12.99 -1.65 -12.52
N ASP A 68 12.34 -2.29 -11.54
CA ASP A 68 11.86 -3.66 -11.65
C ASP A 68 10.48 -3.69 -12.31
N GLU A 69 10.35 -4.41 -13.43
CA GLU A 69 9.12 -4.49 -14.21
C GLU A 69 7.95 -5.09 -13.42
N ASP A 70 8.22 -6.03 -12.51
CA ASP A 70 7.17 -6.70 -11.75
C ASP A 70 6.72 -5.84 -10.56
N PHE A 71 7.63 -5.05 -9.99
CA PHE A 71 7.25 -3.98 -9.06
C PHE A 71 6.41 -2.89 -9.76
N GLN A 72 6.77 -2.49 -10.98
CA GLN A 72 5.98 -1.55 -11.77
C GLN A 72 4.58 -2.09 -12.10
N LYS A 73 4.44 -3.37 -12.40
CA LYS A 73 3.13 -4.02 -12.55
C LYS A 73 2.33 -3.97 -11.25
N LEU A 74 2.97 -4.22 -10.10
CA LEU A 74 2.30 -4.15 -8.81
C LEU A 74 1.81 -2.73 -8.47
N LEU A 75 2.63 -1.71 -8.74
CA LEU A 75 2.23 -0.29 -8.63
C LEU A 75 1.08 0.05 -9.57
N GLY A 76 1.15 -0.37 -10.84
CA GLY A 76 0.10 -0.15 -11.82
C GLY A 76 -1.23 -0.80 -11.43
N LEU A 77 -1.19 -1.99 -10.82
CA LEU A 77 -2.37 -2.64 -10.25
C LEU A 77 -2.96 -1.84 -9.08
N ALA A 78 -2.13 -1.34 -8.16
CA ALA A 78 -2.59 -0.47 -7.08
C ALA A 78 -3.27 0.80 -7.62
N CYS A 79 -2.64 1.47 -8.59
CA CYS A 79 -3.20 2.64 -9.25
C CYS A 79 -4.56 2.33 -9.91
N SER A 80 -4.63 1.26 -10.71
CA SER A 80 -5.85 0.90 -11.47
C SER A 80 -6.99 0.52 -10.54
N LEU A 81 -6.73 -0.32 -9.53
CA LEU A 81 -7.74 -0.73 -8.55
C LEU A 81 -8.26 0.45 -7.72
N ALA A 82 -7.40 1.43 -7.40
CA ALA A 82 -7.82 2.63 -6.69
C ALA A 82 -8.69 3.54 -7.58
N ALA A 83 -8.27 3.77 -8.83
CA ALA A 83 -9.02 4.54 -9.81
C ALA A 83 -10.39 3.92 -10.15
N GLU A 84 -10.50 2.59 -10.07
CA GLU A 84 -11.76 1.84 -10.26
C GLU A 84 -12.59 1.69 -8.97
N SER A 85 -12.21 2.32 -7.88
CA SER A 85 -12.86 2.23 -6.56
C SER A 85 -13.01 0.79 -6.03
N LYS A 86 -12.03 -0.06 -6.33
CA LYS A 86 -12.01 -1.48 -5.95
C LYS A 86 -11.26 -1.77 -4.65
N PHE A 87 -10.77 -0.74 -3.97
CA PHE A 87 -10.11 -0.91 -2.68
C PHE A 87 -11.10 -0.81 -1.52
N GLY A 88 -10.89 -1.66 -0.51
CA GLY A 88 -11.49 -1.46 0.82
C GLY A 88 -10.58 -0.63 1.72
N SER A 89 -11.14 -0.07 2.80
CA SER A 89 -10.41 0.77 3.77
C SER A 89 -9.10 0.15 4.29
N GLN A 90 -9.08 -1.16 4.55
CA GLN A 90 -7.87 -1.88 4.98
C GLN A 90 -6.83 -2.00 3.89
N ALA A 91 -7.27 -2.23 2.66
CA ALA A 91 -6.36 -2.38 1.56
C ALA A 91 -5.71 -1.04 1.17
N VAL A 92 -6.45 0.08 1.21
CA VAL A 92 -5.86 1.42 1.01
C VAL A 92 -4.77 1.68 2.05
N ALA A 93 -5.13 1.57 3.33
CA ALA A 93 -4.23 1.88 4.43
C ALA A 93 -2.97 1.01 4.46
N ASN A 94 -3.10 -0.29 4.18
CA ASN A 94 -1.94 -1.20 4.13
C ASN A 94 -1.04 -0.92 2.92
N THR A 95 -1.63 -0.56 1.78
CA THR A 95 -0.88 -0.25 0.56
C THR A 95 -0.07 1.03 0.73
N THR A 96 -0.71 2.13 1.15
CA THR A 96 -0.04 3.41 1.40
C THR A 96 1.00 3.30 2.52
N HIS A 97 0.68 2.57 3.59
CA HIS A 97 1.65 2.31 4.66
C HIS A 97 2.86 1.52 4.16
N GLY A 98 2.65 0.45 3.38
CA GLY A 98 3.73 -0.34 2.79
C GLY A 98 4.67 0.50 1.91
N ILE A 99 4.09 1.35 1.05
CA ILE A 99 4.84 2.32 0.22
C ILE A 99 5.64 3.27 1.10
N ALA A 100 5.03 3.85 2.14
CA ALA A 100 5.72 4.74 3.07
C ALA A 100 6.87 4.05 3.82
N LYS A 101 6.73 2.78 4.22
CA LYS A 101 7.83 2.01 4.83
C LYS A 101 8.99 1.77 3.87
N LEU A 102 8.71 1.51 2.59
CA LEU A 102 9.74 1.39 1.55
C LEU A 102 10.45 2.73 1.35
N HIS A 103 9.71 3.84 1.34
CA HIS A 103 10.26 5.18 1.26
C HIS A 103 11.15 5.53 2.46
N GLU A 104 10.65 5.31 3.69
CA GLU A 104 11.40 5.55 4.94
C GLU A 104 12.72 4.77 4.98
N ALA A 105 12.75 3.56 4.40
CA ALA A 105 13.94 2.74 4.32
C ALA A 105 14.90 3.11 3.16
N GLY A 106 14.57 4.15 2.38
CA GLY A 106 15.35 4.55 1.19
C GLY A 106 15.32 3.52 0.07
N ARG A 107 14.28 2.68 -0.02
CA ARG A 107 14.09 1.69 -1.09
C ARG A 107 13.27 2.23 -2.26
N LEU A 108 12.52 3.29 -2.01
CA LEU A 108 11.59 3.89 -2.95
C LEU A 108 11.64 5.41 -2.80
N ASP A 109 11.69 6.13 -3.92
CA ASP A 109 11.44 7.57 -3.90
C ASP A 109 9.95 7.82 -4.06
N ALA A 110 9.34 8.55 -3.12
CA ALA A 110 7.93 8.90 -3.20
C ALA A 110 7.64 9.92 -4.32
N ALA A 111 8.66 10.64 -4.79
CA ALA A 111 8.58 11.57 -5.92
C ALA A 111 8.86 10.90 -7.28
N ASP A 112 9.18 9.59 -7.31
CA ASP A 112 9.23 8.85 -8.57
C ASP A 112 7.86 8.91 -9.24
N GLY A 113 7.79 9.32 -10.51
CA GLY A 113 6.52 9.58 -11.19
C GLY A 113 5.55 8.39 -11.20
N SER A 114 6.04 7.15 -11.21
CA SER A 114 5.18 5.96 -11.13
C SER A 114 4.57 5.77 -9.74
N VAL A 115 5.33 6.13 -8.70
CA VAL A 115 4.90 6.06 -7.29
C VAL A 115 3.93 7.21 -6.99
N ASP A 116 4.26 8.40 -7.47
CA ASP A 116 3.45 9.62 -7.30
C ASP A 116 2.04 9.42 -7.87
N VAL A 117 1.92 8.89 -9.09
CA VAL A 117 0.63 8.56 -9.72
C VAL A 117 -0.16 7.52 -8.92
N ALA A 118 0.50 6.45 -8.45
CA ALA A 118 -0.17 5.43 -7.64
C ALA A 118 -0.65 5.99 -6.28
N LEU A 119 0.15 6.85 -5.64
CA LEU A 119 -0.20 7.52 -4.40
C LEU A 119 -1.39 8.47 -4.60
N ALA A 120 -1.41 9.28 -5.64
CA ALA A 120 -2.53 10.17 -5.95
C ALA A 120 -3.84 9.40 -6.12
N ALA A 121 -3.82 8.27 -6.84
CA ALA A 121 -4.99 7.40 -6.99
C ALA A 121 -5.45 6.81 -5.64
N LEU A 122 -4.51 6.37 -4.80
CA LEU A 122 -4.80 5.84 -3.45
C LEU A 122 -5.33 6.93 -2.51
N GLU A 123 -4.87 8.17 -2.64
CA GLU A 123 -5.36 9.33 -1.87
C GLU A 123 -6.83 9.64 -2.21
N GLY A 124 -7.18 9.70 -3.50
CA GLY A 124 -8.57 9.88 -3.92
C GLY A 124 -9.48 8.76 -3.41
N GLU A 125 -9.00 7.52 -3.42
CA GLU A 125 -9.73 6.38 -2.86
C GLU A 125 -9.80 6.42 -1.31
N ALA A 126 -8.81 7.01 -0.65
CA ALA A 126 -8.81 7.21 0.80
C ALA A 126 -9.94 8.15 1.23
N VAL A 127 -10.26 9.20 0.46
CA VAL A 127 -11.43 10.08 0.70
C VAL A 127 -12.71 9.25 0.81
N ARG A 128 -12.95 8.39 -0.18
CA ARG A 128 -14.14 7.52 -0.23
C ARG A 128 -14.20 6.56 0.95
N MET A 129 -13.04 6.07 1.39
CA MET A 129 -12.91 5.08 2.45
C MET A 129 -12.85 5.65 3.87
N ALA A 130 -12.51 6.93 4.04
CA ALA A 130 -12.32 7.58 5.33
C ALA A 130 -13.49 7.41 6.32
N PRO A 131 -14.78 7.50 5.90
CA PRO A 131 -15.90 7.28 6.80
C PRO A 131 -15.94 5.88 7.41
N GLY A 132 -15.48 4.86 6.67
CA GLY A 132 -15.47 3.46 7.08
C GLY A 132 -14.15 2.96 7.69
N MET A 133 -13.11 3.80 7.71
CA MET A 133 -11.81 3.43 8.25
C MET A 133 -11.89 3.17 9.78
N GLN A 134 -11.31 2.05 10.22
CA GLN A 134 -11.09 1.74 11.63
C GLN A 134 -9.84 2.48 12.14
N PRO A 135 -9.58 2.54 13.47
CA PRO A 135 -8.49 3.34 14.03
C PRO A 135 -7.13 3.07 13.37
N GLN A 136 -6.79 1.79 13.21
CA GLN A 136 -5.53 1.39 12.56
C GLN A 136 -5.43 1.86 11.11
N ASN A 137 -6.54 1.86 10.36
CA ASN A 137 -6.56 2.32 8.98
C ASN A 137 -6.24 3.81 8.90
N VAL A 138 -6.91 4.62 9.72
CA VAL A 138 -6.71 6.07 9.75
C VAL A 138 -5.26 6.38 10.13
N THR A 139 -4.76 5.75 11.20
CA THR A 139 -3.37 5.90 11.65
C THR A 139 -2.37 5.54 10.55
N ASN A 140 -2.56 4.41 9.87
CA ASN A 140 -1.63 3.95 8.85
C ASN A 140 -1.60 4.90 7.64
N THR A 141 -2.77 5.39 7.20
CA THR A 141 -2.86 6.35 6.09
C THR A 141 -2.23 7.70 6.46
N ILE A 142 -2.55 8.26 7.63
CA ILE A 142 -1.98 9.54 8.09
C ILE A 142 -0.46 9.42 8.30
N TYR A 143 0.01 8.33 8.93
CA TYR A 143 1.45 8.06 9.09
C TYR A 143 2.15 8.01 7.74
N ALA A 144 1.54 7.38 6.72
CA ALA A 144 2.12 7.28 5.40
C ALA A 144 2.37 8.67 4.79
N SER A 145 1.38 9.57 4.86
CA SER A 145 1.53 10.95 4.39
C SER A 145 2.68 11.68 5.08
N GLY A 146 2.75 11.60 6.41
CA GLY A 146 3.82 12.25 7.18
C GLY A 146 5.21 11.66 6.91
N VAL A 147 5.31 10.34 6.71
CA VAL A 147 6.60 9.70 6.37
C VAL A 147 7.10 10.07 4.99
N MET A 148 6.20 10.18 4.02
CA MET A 148 6.57 10.57 2.65
C MET A 148 6.81 12.08 2.53
N GLY A 149 6.48 12.88 3.57
CA GLY A 149 6.57 14.34 3.53
C GLY A 149 5.67 14.96 2.46
N ARG A 150 4.64 14.23 2.02
CA ARG A 150 3.69 14.66 0.99
C ARG A 150 2.39 15.01 1.68
N MET A 151 2.05 16.30 1.66
CA MET A 151 0.75 16.77 2.11
C MET A 151 -0.33 16.23 1.16
N PRO A 152 -1.31 15.45 1.64
CA PRO A 152 -2.46 15.08 0.83
C PRO A 152 -3.22 16.32 0.38
N GLU A 153 -3.98 16.21 -0.72
CA GLU A 153 -4.91 17.26 -1.11
C GLU A 153 -5.87 17.63 0.03
N ASP A 154 -6.32 18.88 0.08
CA ASP A 154 -7.10 19.41 1.21
C ASP A 154 -8.35 18.58 1.51
N GLU A 155 -9.04 18.07 0.47
CA GLU A 155 -10.19 17.18 0.64
C GLU A 155 -9.79 15.86 1.32
N THR A 156 -8.71 15.23 0.84
CA THR A 156 -8.16 14.00 1.43
C THR A 156 -7.74 14.22 2.87
N TRP A 157 -7.05 15.32 3.16
CA TRP A 157 -6.64 15.63 4.52
C TRP A 157 -7.85 15.85 5.43
N ALA A 158 -8.80 16.69 5.04
CA ALA A 158 -10.00 16.95 5.84
C ALA A 158 -10.84 15.69 6.12
N ALA A 159 -10.93 14.78 5.14
CA ALA A 159 -11.59 13.48 5.31
C ALA A 159 -10.85 12.60 6.33
N LEU A 160 -9.52 12.54 6.27
CA LEU A 160 -8.69 11.79 7.20
C LEU A 160 -8.70 12.40 8.61
N GLU A 161 -8.70 13.73 8.75
CA GLU A 161 -8.84 14.42 10.03
C GLU A 161 -10.18 14.12 10.68
N THR A 162 -11.27 14.21 9.91
CA THR A 162 -12.60 13.86 10.38
C THR A 162 -12.65 12.40 10.84
N ALA A 163 -12.04 11.48 10.09
CA ALA A 163 -11.93 10.09 10.48
C ALA A 163 -11.07 9.89 11.75
N ALA A 164 -9.97 10.64 11.89
CA ALA A 164 -9.08 10.58 13.06
C ALA A 164 -9.80 11.03 14.33
N VAL A 165 -10.51 12.15 14.29
CA VAL A 165 -11.32 12.64 15.41
C VAL A 165 -12.38 11.62 15.80
N ARG A 166 -13.07 11.04 14.81
CA ARG A 166 -14.11 10.02 15.04
C ARG A 166 -13.57 8.80 15.78
N VAL A 167 -12.38 8.31 15.41
CA VAL A 167 -11.81 7.07 15.96
C VAL A 167 -10.80 7.29 17.10
N ALA A 168 -10.56 8.55 17.50
CA ALA A 168 -9.50 8.92 18.44
C ALA A 168 -9.59 8.16 19.77
N ARG A 169 -10.80 7.90 20.28
CA ARG A 169 -11.01 7.18 21.55
C ARG A 169 -10.61 5.70 21.50
N ASP A 170 -10.56 5.13 20.30
CA ASP A 170 -10.23 3.72 20.08
C ASP A 170 -8.76 3.54 19.64
N MET A 171 -8.02 4.63 19.49
CA MET A 171 -6.60 4.59 19.19
C MET A 171 -5.79 4.18 20.42
N ASN A 172 -4.89 3.22 20.24
CA ASN A 172 -3.89 2.91 21.26
C ASN A 172 -2.78 3.98 21.29
N PRO A 173 -1.89 4.00 22.31
CA PRO A 173 -0.85 5.03 22.41
C PRO A 173 0.09 5.12 21.20
N GLN A 174 0.41 3.99 20.56
CA GLN A 174 1.25 3.98 19.36
C GLN A 174 0.53 4.63 18.16
N ALA A 175 -0.77 4.41 18.04
CA ALA A 175 -1.59 5.00 17.01
C ALA A 175 -1.67 6.52 17.15
N VAL A 176 -1.86 7.02 18.37
CA VAL A 176 -1.83 8.45 18.68
C VAL A 176 -0.45 9.04 18.35
N ALA A 177 0.64 8.39 18.78
CA ALA A 177 2.00 8.86 18.50
C ALA A 177 2.29 8.95 16.99
N ASN A 178 1.83 7.97 16.21
CA ASN A 178 1.98 7.97 14.76
C ASN A 178 1.22 9.11 14.09
N VAL A 179 -0.02 9.37 14.51
CA VAL A 179 -0.82 10.50 14.00
C VAL A 179 -0.13 11.82 14.36
N MET A 180 0.22 12.04 15.62
CA MET A 180 0.88 13.28 16.06
C MET A 180 2.22 13.51 15.36
N SER A 181 3.01 12.45 15.14
CA SER A 181 4.26 12.56 14.39
C SER A 181 4.02 12.95 12.94
N ALA A 182 2.93 12.49 12.32
CA ALA A 182 2.61 12.88 10.95
C ALA A 182 2.19 14.35 10.86
N TYR A 183 1.35 14.83 11.79
CA TYR A 183 0.99 16.25 11.87
C TYR A 183 2.22 17.14 12.00
N ALA A 184 3.13 16.79 12.91
CA ALA A 184 4.38 17.53 13.10
C ALA A 184 5.26 17.57 11.83
N LYS A 185 5.33 16.47 11.06
CA LYS A 185 6.10 16.41 9.81
C LYS A 185 5.44 17.16 8.65
N LEU A 186 4.11 17.29 8.68
CA LEU A 186 3.32 17.97 7.66
C LEU A 186 3.02 19.44 8.02
N GLU A 187 3.50 19.91 9.18
CA GLU A 187 3.28 21.27 9.68
C GLU A 187 1.79 21.65 9.78
N ARG A 188 0.96 20.70 10.25
CA ARG A 188 -0.47 20.87 10.49
C ARG A 188 -0.82 20.95 11.98
#